data_AF-A0A1F4MQ76-F1
#
_entry.id   AF-A0A1F4MQ76-F1
#
_cell.length_a   1.000
_cell.length_b   1.000
_cell.length_c   1.000
_cell.angle_alpha   90.00
_cell.angle_beta   90.00
_cell.angle_gamma   90.00
#
_symmetry.space_group_name_H-M   'P 1'
#
loop_
_entity.id
_entity.type
_entity.pdbx_description
1 polymer ?
#
loop_
_entity_poly.entity_id
_entity_poly.type
_entity_poly.pdbx_seq_one_letter_code
_entity_poly.pdbx_strand_id
1 'polypeptide(L)'
;MITTAPADYDGDGDLDIAVLGYYVVYNQSVEYRLVLISNQGPAGPQEWDFSYIDLPLGTFTIGSSDLAWGDVDGDGDQDLAVGSDGQTVIYRNDAGTLVLSNTELPGYWEDNSQAEFDLRSITWADYDNDGDLDLLLPSVFDNNAFAYRTVLMRNDGSNGTGGWIFSQTDSVFAPTVHAQSAWADYDHDQDLDLLLINVAPLTDDGFIRRYRNDGNGTFVGQDILDSLTVEHGEAQWGDYDADGDLDVLVAGNIKEIDGTYSLSLRIYRNDDENYVPLEVIPCVPCEGWFDLTAATWADYDSDGDMDILLAGNYNSGSQIEGRARIYTNIGGIFTADSSNTLPAPRAWGDRGGTFSWIDIDGDGDLDYFIAGQYFVPGGNGLVEAQMHLYRNDTPGQNSAPTAPSGLISMVQPDSTVLLSWIPAGDDHTPSAALTYDLDLFRNGVPVVFPRRLPEPGNVSAVNDWLLTALPAGQYEWTLQAVDAAYTGGPTAAGEFIIGNPTALEPVDRRPRSYTFEKNYPNPFNPETTFSFALPERTYVELAVYNLNGQLVTRLINGILPGGLHQVRWDARGLASGTYFVRLSTAAYTRTQSVTLLK
;
A
#
# COMPACT_ATOMS: atom_id res chain seq x y z
N MET A 1 -23.41 -3.01 14.75
CA MET A 1 -22.00 -2.92 14.34
C MET A 1 -21.64 -4.00 13.34
N ILE A 2 -21.08 -3.58 12.22
CA ILE A 2 -20.43 -4.42 11.21
C ILE A 2 -19.09 -3.76 10.93
N THR A 3 -18.03 -4.56 10.92
CA THR A 3 -16.72 -4.16 10.44
C THR A 3 -16.35 -5.09 9.28
N THR A 4 -15.73 -4.55 8.24
CA THR A 4 -15.26 -5.35 7.11
C THR A 4 -13.85 -4.97 6.69
N ALA A 5 -13.13 -5.95 6.16
CA ALA A 5 -11.83 -5.75 5.53
C ALA A 5 -11.79 -6.59 4.25
N PRO A 6 -11.70 -5.98 3.05
CA PRO A 6 -11.51 -6.71 1.81
C PRO A 6 -10.04 -7.12 1.64
N ALA A 7 -9.81 -8.29 1.04
CA ALA A 7 -8.51 -8.79 0.58
C ALA A 7 -8.73 -10.03 -0.29
N ASP A 8 -7.83 -10.30 -1.24
CA ASP A 8 -7.72 -11.61 -1.89
C ASP A 8 -7.00 -12.55 -0.92
N TYR A 9 -7.77 -13.36 -0.16
CA TYR A 9 -7.18 -14.23 0.86
C TYR A 9 -6.79 -15.61 0.32
N ASP A 10 -7.33 -16.05 -0.81
CA ASP A 10 -7.02 -17.37 -1.39
C ASP A 10 -6.14 -17.31 -2.65
N GLY A 11 -5.75 -16.10 -3.06
CA GLY A 11 -4.75 -15.82 -4.09
C GLY A 11 -5.27 -16.07 -5.50
N ASP A 12 -6.59 -16.05 -5.70
CA ASP A 12 -7.21 -16.31 -6.99
C ASP A 12 -7.38 -15.05 -7.87
N GLY A 13 -7.10 -13.88 -7.30
CA GLY A 13 -7.16 -12.57 -7.94
C GLY A 13 -8.51 -11.87 -7.79
N ASP A 14 -9.53 -12.52 -7.21
CA ASP A 14 -10.82 -11.93 -6.91
C ASP A 14 -10.83 -11.49 -5.43
N LEU A 15 -11.04 -10.20 -5.12
CA LEU A 15 -11.02 -9.78 -3.71
C LEU A 15 -12.23 -10.37 -2.94
N ASP A 16 -11.94 -10.89 -1.76
CA ASP A 16 -12.88 -11.41 -0.78
C ASP A 16 -13.14 -10.39 0.34
N ILE A 17 -14.03 -10.72 1.28
CA ILE A 17 -14.43 -9.81 2.36
C ILE A 17 -14.52 -10.54 3.71
N ALA A 18 -13.65 -10.18 4.64
CA ALA A 18 -13.86 -10.51 6.06
C ALA A 18 -14.94 -9.60 6.65
N VAL A 19 -15.88 -10.19 7.38
CA VAL A 19 -17.00 -9.50 8.02
C VAL A 19 -17.11 -9.94 9.46
N LEU A 20 -16.91 -9.00 10.40
CA LEU A 20 -17.17 -9.22 11.81
C LEU A 20 -18.46 -8.51 12.20
N GLY A 21 -19.41 -9.26 12.74
CA GLY A 21 -20.69 -8.71 13.14
C GLY A 21 -21.56 -9.70 13.91
N TYR A 22 -22.72 -9.24 14.35
CA TYR A 22 -23.67 -10.06 15.08
C TYR A 22 -25.01 -10.15 14.33
N TYR A 23 -25.70 -11.26 14.53
CA TYR A 23 -27.09 -11.39 14.09
C TYR A 23 -28.00 -11.69 15.27
N VAL A 24 -29.21 -11.14 15.20
CA VAL A 24 -30.22 -11.28 16.24
C VAL A 24 -31.29 -12.25 15.75
N VAL A 25 -31.42 -13.38 16.42
CA VAL A 25 -32.61 -14.22 16.25
C VAL A 25 -33.69 -13.62 17.14
N TYR A 26 -34.70 -13.00 16.52
CA TYR A 26 -35.72 -12.21 17.22
C TYR A 26 -36.27 -12.93 18.46
N ASN A 27 -36.04 -12.33 19.63
CA ASN A 27 -36.47 -12.83 20.93
C ASN A 27 -35.94 -14.22 21.31
N GLN A 28 -34.82 -14.67 20.74
CA GLN A 28 -34.16 -15.95 21.04
C GLN A 28 -32.71 -15.78 21.47
N SER A 29 -31.86 -15.20 20.62
CA SER A 29 -30.41 -15.08 20.85
C SER A 29 -29.78 -13.91 20.08
N VAL A 30 -28.63 -13.47 20.55
CA VAL A 30 -27.65 -12.69 19.78
C VAL A 30 -26.47 -13.61 19.56
N GLU A 31 -26.05 -13.77 18.31
CA GLU A 31 -24.93 -14.62 17.94
C GLU A 31 -23.89 -13.82 17.20
N TYR A 32 -22.66 -14.02 17.63
CA TYR A 32 -21.46 -13.35 17.18
C TYR A 32 -20.77 -14.19 16.11
N ARG A 33 -20.43 -13.58 14.97
CA ARG A 33 -19.73 -14.26 13.88
C ARG A 33 -18.65 -13.39 13.24
N LEU A 34 -17.51 -14.02 13.00
CA LEU A 34 -16.57 -13.60 11.97
C LEU A 34 -16.85 -14.50 10.76
N VAL A 35 -17.21 -13.90 9.64
CA VAL A 35 -17.51 -14.59 8.39
C VAL A 35 -16.55 -14.09 7.34
N LEU A 36 -15.92 -15.02 6.63
CA LEU A 36 -15.21 -14.71 5.41
C LEU A 36 -16.16 -14.96 4.24
N ILE A 37 -16.47 -13.93 3.48
CA ILE A 37 -17.26 -14.01 2.25
C ILE A 37 -16.25 -14.11 1.12
N SER A 38 -16.17 -15.27 0.49
CA SER A 38 -15.21 -15.49 -0.58
C SER A 38 -15.86 -15.28 -1.94
N ASN A 39 -15.28 -14.42 -2.76
CA ASN A 39 -15.64 -14.20 -4.14
C ASN A 39 -15.10 -15.36 -4.96
N GLN A 40 -15.89 -15.91 -5.88
CA GLN A 40 -15.47 -16.99 -6.77
C GLN A 40 -15.56 -16.54 -8.24
N GLY A 41 -15.60 -15.22 -8.42
CA GLY A 41 -15.70 -14.55 -9.70
C GLY A 41 -17.09 -14.60 -10.33
N PRO A 42 -17.17 -14.22 -11.61
CA PRO A 42 -18.44 -14.09 -12.32
C PRO A 42 -19.09 -15.46 -12.60
N ALA A 43 -20.32 -15.64 -12.11
CA ALA A 43 -21.23 -16.73 -12.45
C ALA A 43 -22.04 -16.47 -13.74
N GLY A 44 -22.08 -15.20 -14.18
CA GLY A 44 -22.80 -14.73 -15.37
C GLY A 44 -22.52 -13.25 -15.65
N PRO A 45 -23.18 -12.63 -16.66
CA PRO A 45 -22.89 -11.25 -17.07
C PRO A 45 -23.14 -10.16 -16.01
N GLN A 46 -23.93 -10.47 -14.99
CA GLN A 46 -24.32 -9.60 -13.89
C GLN A 46 -24.49 -10.40 -12.58
N GLU A 47 -23.85 -11.57 -12.50
CA GLU A 47 -23.98 -12.48 -11.37
C GLU A 47 -22.57 -12.89 -10.94
N TRP A 48 -22.28 -12.76 -9.65
CA TRP A 48 -21.06 -13.23 -9.00
C TRP A 48 -21.38 -14.39 -8.07
N ASP A 49 -20.52 -15.39 -8.05
CA ASP A 49 -20.64 -16.50 -7.11
C ASP A 49 -19.89 -16.14 -5.83
N PHE A 50 -20.57 -16.22 -4.70
CA PHE A 50 -19.98 -15.97 -3.39
C PHE A 50 -20.20 -17.18 -2.50
N SER A 51 -19.13 -17.62 -1.85
CA SER A 51 -19.18 -18.60 -0.77
C SER A 51 -18.95 -17.91 0.58
N TYR A 52 -19.22 -18.59 1.70
CA TYR A 52 -18.85 -18.03 2.99
C TYR A 52 -18.40 -19.11 3.97
N ILE A 53 -17.47 -18.71 4.85
CA ILE A 53 -16.85 -19.55 5.87
C ILE A 53 -17.04 -18.87 7.23
N ASP A 54 -17.63 -19.59 8.19
CA ASP A 54 -17.70 -19.15 9.57
C ASP A 54 -16.33 -19.40 10.25
N LEU A 55 -15.64 -18.32 10.66
CA LEU A 55 -14.38 -18.42 11.39
C LEU A 55 -14.65 -18.54 12.89
N PRO A 56 -13.95 -19.45 13.61
CA PRO A 56 -14.17 -19.65 15.03
C PRO A 56 -13.69 -18.43 15.82
N LEU A 57 -14.62 -17.70 16.43
CA LEU A 57 -14.33 -16.60 17.34
C LEU A 57 -13.76 -17.05 18.70
N GLY A 58 -13.88 -18.33 19.05
CA GLY A 58 -13.41 -18.82 20.35
C GLY A 58 -14.12 -18.11 21.52
N THR A 59 -13.38 -17.32 22.29
CA THR A 59 -13.91 -16.52 23.41
C THR A 59 -14.22 -15.07 23.05
N PHE A 60 -13.97 -14.65 21.80
CA PHE A 60 -14.21 -13.27 21.37
C PHE A 60 -15.67 -12.89 21.55
N THR A 61 -15.87 -11.75 22.18
CA THR A 61 -17.14 -11.02 22.17
C THR A 61 -17.04 -9.91 21.14
N ILE A 62 -18.11 -9.69 20.39
CA ILE A 62 -18.14 -8.60 19.41
C ILE A 62 -18.66 -7.37 20.12
N GLY A 63 -17.85 -6.32 20.07
CA GLY A 63 -18.17 -4.96 20.48
C GLY A 63 -17.76 -4.02 19.35
N SER A 64 -17.12 -2.92 19.72
CA SER A 64 -16.33 -2.09 18.81
C SER A 64 -15.16 -2.95 18.34
N SER A 65 -15.07 -3.15 17.04
CA SER A 65 -14.17 -4.12 16.45
C SER A 65 -13.55 -3.60 15.18
N ASP A 66 -12.34 -4.06 14.92
CA ASP A 66 -11.60 -3.71 13.73
C ASP A 66 -10.85 -4.88 13.13
N LEU A 67 -10.60 -4.78 11.82
CA LEU A 67 -10.02 -5.82 10.99
C LEU A 67 -8.96 -5.22 10.08
N ALA A 68 -7.80 -5.86 9.99
CA ALA A 68 -6.74 -5.47 9.07
C ALA A 68 -6.04 -6.69 8.48
N TRP A 69 -5.92 -6.72 7.16
CA TRP A 69 -5.15 -7.72 6.44
C TRP A 69 -3.69 -7.29 6.30
N GLY A 70 -2.77 -8.23 6.48
CA GLY A 70 -1.34 -8.04 6.24
C GLY A 70 -0.62 -9.38 6.25
N ASP A 71 0.34 -9.57 5.35
CA ASP A 71 1.19 -10.77 5.28
C ASP A 71 2.27 -10.70 6.38
N VAL A 72 1.99 -11.22 7.58
CA VAL A 72 2.85 -11.01 8.75
C VAL A 72 3.98 -12.06 8.86
N ASP A 73 3.89 -13.21 8.18
CA ASP A 73 5.01 -14.16 8.04
C ASP A 73 5.75 -14.13 6.71
N GLY A 74 5.33 -13.31 5.75
CA GLY A 74 6.03 -13.11 4.49
C GLY A 74 5.98 -14.33 3.59
N ASP A 75 4.88 -15.07 3.63
CA ASP A 75 4.67 -16.22 2.75
C ASP A 75 3.85 -15.90 1.49
N GLY A 76 3.34 -14.67 1.40
CA GLY A 76 2.54 -14.14 0.29
C GLY A 76 1.04 -14.21 0.53
N ASP A 77 0.58 -14.91 1.57
CA ASP A 77 -0.83 -14.99 1.95
C ASP A 77 -1.16 -13.89 2.98
N GLN A 78 -2.29 -13.19 2.80
CA GLN A 78 -2.67 -12.13 3.74
C GLN A 78 -3.21 -12.73 5.05
N ASP A 79 -2.66 -12.34 6.20
CA ASP A 79 -3.15 -12.70 7.53
C ASP A 79 -4.12 -11.66 8.08
N LEU A 80 -5.08 -12.10 8.89
CA LEU A 80 -6.12 -11.21 9.44
C LEU A 80 -5.86 -10.87 10.91
N ALA A 81 -5.52 -9.62 11.19
CA ALA A 81 -5.61 -9.06 12.54
C ALA A 81 -7.07 -8.73 12.87
N VAL A 82 -7.49 -9.12 14.08
CA VAL A 82 -8.82 -8.86 14.63
C VAL A 82 -8.70 -8.26 16.02
N GLY A 83 -9.16 -7.02 16.18
CA GLY A 83 -9.32 -6.38 17.48
C GLY A 83 -10.78 -6.33 17.88
N SER A 84 -11.11 -6.74 19.11
CA SER A 84 -12.46 -6.59 19.67
C SER A 84 -12.49 -6.76 21.18
N ASP A 85 -13.20 -5.86 21.87
CA ASP A 85 -13.68 -6.01 23.26
C ASP A 85 -12.66 -6.59 24.26
N GLY A 86 -11.43 -6.06 24.23
CA GLY A 86 -10.32 -6.40 25.11
C GLY A 86 -9.39 -7.50 24.59
N GLN A 87 -9.55 -7.93 23.35
CA GLN A 87 -8.71 -8.95 22.72
C GLN A 87 -8.21 -8.48 21.35
N THR A 88 -6.98 -8.85 21.03
CA THR A 88 -6.41 -8.76 19.68
C THR A 88 -5.84 -10.12 19.33
N VAL A 89 -6.17 -10.65 18.15
CA VAL A 89 -5.60 -11.89 17.61
C VAL A 89 -5.24 -11.75 16.16
N ILE A 90 -4.40 -12.66 15.69
CA ILE A 90 -4.07 -12.85 14.28
C ILE A 90 -4.61 -14.22 13.85
N TYR A 91 -5.36 -14.26 12.76
CA TYR A 91 -5.64 -15.47 12.01
C TYR A 91 -4.61 -15.58 10.90
N ARG A 92 -3.69 -16.53 11.03
CA ARG A 92 -2.71 -16.83 10.00
C ARG A 92 -3.39 -17.48 8.81
N ASN A 93 -3.06 -17.07 7.61
CA ASN A 93 -3.54 -17.66 6.37
C ASN A 93 -2.52 -18.68 5.85
N ASP A 94 -2.92 -19.94 5.76
CA ASP A 94 -2.10 -21.00 5.18
C ASP A 94 -2.73 -21.42 3.83
N ALA A 95 -2.47 -20.66 2.76
CA ALA A 95 -2.99 -20.85 1.40
C ALA A 95 -4.53 -20.97 1.35
N GLY A 96 -5.22 -19.91 1.78
CA GLY A 96 -6.68 -19.83 1.85
C GLY A 96 -7.28 -20.56 3.05
N THR A 97 -6.48 -20.94 4.05
CA THR A 97 -6.97 -21.56 5.28
C THR A 97 -6.57 -20.73 6.50
N LEU A 98 -7.54 -20.05 7.10
CA LEU A 98 -7.30 -19.23 8.28
C LEU A 98 -7.23 -20.05 9.58
N VAL A 99 -6.10 -19.92 10.29
CA VAL A 99 -5.79 -20.61 11.55
C VAL A 99 -5.44 -19.58 12.62
N LEU A 100 -6.09 -19.67 13.78
CA LEU A 100 -5.79 -18.78 14.89
C LEU A 100 -4.34 -18.94 15.36
N SER A 101 -3.58 -17.85 15.34
CA SER A 101 -2.20 -17.79 15.83
C SER A 101 -2.13 -17.87 17.35
N ASN A 102 -1.00 -18.32 17.88
CA ASN A 102 -0.69 -18.31 19.32
C ASN A 102 -0.02 -17.01 19.79
N THR A 103 0.03 -15.98 18.94
CA THR A 103 0.66 -14.70 19.22
C THR A 103 -0.06 -13.95 20.34
N GLU A 104 0.69 -13.48 21.33
CA GLU A 104 0.17 -12.68 22.42
C GLU A 104 0.25 -11.19 22.06
N LEU A 105 -0.91 -10.51 22.05
CA LEU A 105 -1.02 -9.08 21.74
C LEU A 105 -1.76 -8.33 22.85
N PRO A 106 -1.53 -7.02 23.02
CA PRO A 106 -2.36 -6.18 23.87
C PRO A 106 -3.82 -6.21 23.43
N GLY A 107 -4.74 -6.11 24.39
CA GLY A 107 -6.17 -6.08 24.10
C GLY A 107 -6.62 -4.78 23.45
N TYR A 108 -7.36 -4.88 22.35
CA TYR A 108 -8.03 -3.77 21.70
C TYR A 108 -9.34 -3.41 22.40
N TRP A 109 -9.57 -2.14 22.72
CA TRP A 109 -10.76 -1.67 23.42
C TRP A 109 -11.19 -0.29 22.93
N GLU A 110 -12.38 -0.18 22.36
CA GLU A 110 -13.05 1.10 22.18
C GLU A 110 -14.32 1.14 23.05
N ASP A 111 -14.70 2.34 23.51
CA ASP A 111 -15.83 2.48 24.42
C ASP A 111 -17.16 2.20 23.69
N ASN A 112 -17.69 0.99 23.86
CA ASN A 112 -18.99 0.57 23.32
C ASN A 112 -20.17 1.47 23.72
N SER A 113 -20.06 2.31 24.76
CA SER A 113 -21.12 3.27 25.11
C SER A 113 -21.19 4.46 24.16
N GLN A 114 -20.18 4.58 23.29
CA GLN A 114 -19.99 5.67 22.34
C GLN A 114 -19.69 5.15 20.91
N ALA A 115 -20.25 4.00 20.55
CA ALA A 115 -19.98 3.29 19.29
C ALA A 115 -20.32 4.07 17.99
N GLU A 116 -20.92 5.25 18.10
CA GLU A 116 -21.11 6.18 16.99
C GLU A 116 -19.80 6.86 16.55
N PHE A 117 -18.76 6.87 17.39
CA PHE A 117 -17.47 7.51 17.08
C PHE A 117 -16.37 6.56 16.62
N ASP A 118 -16.60 5.24 16.61
CA ASP A 118 -15.58 4.24 16.28
C ASP A 118 -15.12 4.34 14.82
N LEU A 119 -13.80 4.26 14.60
CA LEU A 119 -13.15 4.38 13.29
C LEU A 119 -12.22 3.17 13.00
N ARG A 120 -11.66 3.12 11.77
CA ARG A 120 -10.68 2.09 11.33
C ARG A 120 -9.32 2.39 11.91
N SER A 121 -8.82 1.54 12.80
CA SER A 121 -7.83 1.91 13.79
C SER A 121 -6.62 0.95 13.85
N ILE A 122 -6.81 -0.33 13.56
CA ILE A 122 -5.73 -1.31 13.49
C ILE A 122 -5.14 -1.28 12.10
N THR A 123 -3.83 -1.08 12.01
CA THR A 123 -3.12 -0.98 10.73
C THR A 123 -1.76 -1.65 10.83
N TRP A 124 -1.37 -2.30 9.74
CA TRP A 124 -0.03 -2.85 9.54
C TRP A 124 0.88 -1.81 8.86
N ALA A 125 2.17 -1.81 9.20
CA ALA A 125 3.21 -1.06 8.52
C ALA A 125 4.59 -1.66 8.84
N ASP A 126 5.53 -1.64 7.90
CA ASP A 126 6.96 -1.88 8.19
C ASP A 126 7.58 -0.53 8.55
N TYR A 127 7.49 -0.11 9.82
CA TYR A 127 7.84 1.27 10.20
C TYR A 127 9.36 1.48 10.36
N ASP A 128 10.14 0.40 10.53
CA ASP A 128 11.60 0.47 10.65
C ASP A 128 12.35 -0.11 9.44
N ASN A 129 11.63 -0.36 8.34
CA ASN A 129 12.15 -0.75 7.04
C ASN A 129 13.00 -2.02 7.11
N ASP A 130 12.63 -2.96 7.99
CA ASP A 130 13.35 -4.21 8.21
C ASP A 130 12.77 -5.42 7.45
N GLY A 131 11.60 -5.24 6.85
CA GLY A 131 10.90 -6.21 6.02
C GLY A 131 9.95 -7.12 6.79
N ASP A 132 9.67 -6.86 8.07
CA ASP A 132 8.64 -7.53 8.87
C ASP A 132 7.48 -6.54 9.16
N LEU A 133 6.22 -6.95 8.99
CA LEU A 133 5.09 -6.06 9.30
C LEU A 133 4.88 -5.88 10.79
N ASP A 134 4.83 -4.62 11.21
CA ASP A 134 4.52 -4.18 12.55
C ASP A 134 3.03 -3.81 12.69
N LEU A 135 2.51 -3.88 13.92
CA LEU A 135 1.09 -3.70 14.18
C LEU A 135 0.83 -2.49 15.09
N LEU A 136 0.09 -1.51 14.57
CA LEU A 136 -0.43 -0.40 15.38
C LEU A 136 -1.78 -0.78 16.00
N LEU A 137 -1.88 -0.61 17.32
CA LEU A 137 -3.06 -0.80 18.14
C LEU A 137 -3.38 0.51 18.88
N PRO A 138 -4.21 1.39 18.32
CA PRO A 138 -4.38 2.73 18.87
C PRO A 138 -5.22 2.77 20.15
N SER A 139 -6.23 1.91 20.29
CA SER A 139 -7.17 1.96 21.41
C SER A 139 -6.92 0.82 22.41
N VAL A 140 -5.76 0.80 23.09
CA VAL A 140 -5.44 -0.22 24.11
C VAL A 140 -5.73 0.30 25.51
N PHE A 141 -6.56 -0.40 26.29
CA PHE A 141 -6.86 -0.02 27.67
C PHE A 141 -5.85 -0.60 28.69
N ASP A 142 -5.12 0.26 29.39
CA ASP A 142 -4.25 -0.14 30.50
C ASP A 142 -5.05 -0.24 31.80
N ASN A 143 -5.28 -1.47 32.26
CA ASN A 143 -5.99 -1.73 33.52
C ASN A 143 -5.26 -1.22 34.78
N ASN A 144 -3.94 -1.05 34.74
CA ASN A 144 -3.17 -0.57 35.88
C ASN A 144 -3.16 0.96 35.96
N ALA A 145 -2.98 1.62 34.81
CA ALA A 145 -3.02 3.07 34.72
C ALA A 145 -4.45 3.63 34.65
N PHE A 146 -5.43 2.77 34.33
CA PHE A 146 -6.82 3.10 34.06
C PHE A 146 -6.93 4.19 32.97
N ALA A 147 -6.21 3.97 31.87
CA ALA A 147 -6.07 4.91 30.76
C ALA A 147 -5.94 4.19 29.43
N TYR A 148 -6.45 4.81 28.38
CA TYR A 148 -6.21 4.40 26.99
C TYR A 148 -4.78 4.73 26.56
N ARG A 149 -4.24 3.95 25.62
CA ARG A 149 -2.91 4.10 25.05
C ARG A 149 -2.91 3.64 23.60
N THR A 150 -2.13 4.33 22.78
CA THR A 150 -1.73 3.88 21.45
C THR A 150 -0.44 3.07 21.56
N VAL A 151 -0.45 1.87 21.01
CA VAL A 151 0.63 0.89 21.13
C VAL A 151 1.06 0.46 19.73
N LEU A 152 2.34 0.63 19.41
CA LEU A 152 2.97 0.07 18.22
C LEU A 152 3.77 -1.17 18.63
N MET A 153 3.43 -2.30 18.03
CA MET A 153 4.05 -3.59 18.26
C MET A 153 5.02 -3.89 17.13
N ARG A 154 6.33 -3.87 17.42
CA ARG A 154 7.35 -4.26 16.45
C ARG A 154 7.40 -5.77 16.29
N ASN A 155 7.38 -6.28 15.07
CA ASN A 155 7.54 -7.68 14.76
C ASN A 155 9.03 -8.03 14.60
N ASP A 156 9.55 -8.89 15.46
CA ASP A 156 10.92 -9.40 15.37
C ASP A 156 10.98 -10.77 14.65
N GLY A 157 9.98 -11.04 13.81
CA GLY A 157 9.80 -12.26 13.03
C GLY A 157 9.14 -13.43 13.78
N SER A 158 9.21 -14.62 13.17
CA SER A 158 8.53 -15.81 13.67
C SER A 158 9.04 -16.31 15.03
N ASN A 159 8.12 -16.75 15.90
CA ASN A 159 8.42 -17.41 17.18
C ASN A 159 8.74 -18.92 17.02
N GLY A 160 8.66 -19.47 15.79
CA GLY A 160 8.94 -20.88 15.49
C GLY A 160 7.87 -21.90 15.94
N THR A 161 6.70 -21.43 16.40
CA THR A 161 5.59 -22.27 16.88
C THR A 161 4.23 -21.91 16.27
N GLY A 162 4.22 -21.19 15.14
CA GLY A 162 2.99 -20.75 14.45
C GLY A 162 2.47 -19.37 14.89
N GLY A 163 3.37 -18.52 15.41
CA GLY A 163 3.10 -17.11 15.66
C GLY A 163 4.37 -16.28 15.59
N TRP A 164 4.30 -15.05 16.11
CA TRP A 164 5.35 -14.04 15.94
C TRP A 164 5.85 -13.51 17.27
N ILE A 165 7.03 -12.90 17.25
CA ILE A 165 7.67 -12.26 18.38
C ILE A 165 7.38 -10.77 18.25
N PHE A 166 6.35 -10.30 18.95
CA PHE A 166 6.09 -8.86 19.04
C PHE A 166 6.73 -8.24 20.27
N SER A 167 7.41 -7.11 20.08
CA SER A 167 7.87 -6.24 21.15
C SER A 167 7.17 -4.89 21.10
N GLN A 168 6.60 -4.46 22.22
CA GLN A 168 5.99 -3.14 22.31
C GLN A 168 7.10 -2.07 22.25
N THR A 169 6.94 -1.09 21.36
CA THR A 169 7.77 0.11 21.30
C THR A 169 7.42 1.08 22.44
N ASP A 170 8.37 1.97 22.77
CA ASP A 170 8.10 3.02 23.77
C ASP A 170 6.97 3.94 23.28
N SER A 171 5.98 4.21 24.15
CA SER A 171 4.79 4.99 23.79
C SER A 171 5.15 6.47 23.60
N VAL A 172 5.44 6.84 22.36
CA VAL A 172 5.60 8.21 21.86
C VAL A 172 4.27 8.78 21.34
N PHE A 173 3.33 7.89 21.01
CA PHE A 173 2.01 8.25 20.52
C PHE A 173 1.09 8.68 21.66
N ALA A 174 0.33 9.75 21.41
CA ALA A 174 -0.73 10.19 22.31
C ALA A 174 -1.83 9.13 22.42
N PRO A 175 -2.49 9.01 23.58
CA PRO A 175 -3.54 8.03 23.77
C PRO A 175 -4.76 8.33 22.91
N THR A 176 -5.41 7.29 22.40
CA THR A 176 -6.64 7.40 21.62
C THR A 176 -7.75 6.52 22.18
N VAL A 177 -9.00 6.98 22.03
CA VAL A 177 -10.20 6.29 22.52
C VAL A 177 -11.04 5.75 21.36
N HIS A 178 -11.24 6.58 20.34
CA HIS A 178 -11.83 6.21 19.06
C HIS A 178 -10.91 6.71 17.98
N ALA A 179 -10.25 5.80 17.27
CA ALA A 179 -9.05 6.15 16.54
C ALA A 179 -9.11 5.78 15.07
N GLN A 180 -8.49 6.61 14.24
CA GLN A 180 -8.14 6.21 12.88
C GLN A 180 -6.66 6.37 12.66
N SER A 181 -6.06 5.40 11.96
CA SER A 181 -4.66 5.46 11.56
C SER A 181 -4.49 5.21 10.07
N ALA A 182 -3.49 5.87 9.50
CA ALA A 182 -3.03 5.66 8.13
C ALA A 182 -1.51 5.89 8.05
N TRP A 183 -0.82 5.05 7.29
CA TRP A 183 0.63 5.12 7.10
C TRP A 183 0.97 5.56 5.68
N ALA A 184 1.93 6.47 5.55
CA ALA A 184 2.47 6.91 4.27
C ALA A 184 3.82 7.62 4.47
N ASP A 185 4.67 7.64 3.45
CA ASP A 185 5.87 8.49 3.42
C ASP A 185 5.47 9.88 2.88
N TYR A 186 5.16 10.83 3.78
CA TYR A 186 4.59 12.13 3.35
C TYR A 186 5.67 13.16 3.03
N ASP A 187 6.90 13.01 3.54
CA ASP A 187 8.02 13.95 3.31
C ASP A 187 9.14 13.38 2.44
N HIS A 188 8.92 12.20 1.86
CA HIS A 188 9.74 11.54 0.86
C HIS A 188 11.14 11.20 1.42
N ASP A 189 11.19 10.87 2.71
CA ASP A 189 12.40 10.45 3.41
C ASP A 189 12.55 8.93 3.54
N GLN A 190 11.56 8.19 3.02
CA GLN A 190 11.47 6.73 2.94
C GLN A 190 11.19 6.04 4.28
N ASP A 191 10.93 6.77 5.35
CA ASP A 191 10.43 6.22 6.60
C ASP A 191 8.90 6.40 6.65
N LEU A 192 8.14 5.33 6.89
CA LEU A 192 6.67 5.45 6.95
C LEU A 192 6.23 6.30 8.14
N ASP A 193 5.45 7.34 7.86
CA ASP A 193 4.86 8.24 8.82
C ASP A 193 3.42 7.87 9.15
N LEU A 194 2.95 8.30 10.31
CA LEU A 194 1.61 7.98 10.80
C LEU A 194 0.72 9.22 10.85
N LEU A 195 -0.42 9.18 10.16
CA LEU A 195 -1.57 10.02 10.48
C LEU A 195 -2.43 9.29 11.51
N LEU A 196 -2.61 9.92 12.67
CA LEU A 196 -3.42 9.39 13.76
C LEU A 196 -4.49 10.40 14.15
N ILE A 197 -5.72 9.94 14.21
CA ILE A 197 -6.89 10.73 14.57
C ILE A 197 -7.44 10.16 15.86
N ASN A 198 -7.80 11.05 16.78
CA ASN A 198 -8.55 10.71 17.98
C ASN A 198 -9.86 11.49 17.97
N VAL A 199 -10.97 10.76 17.94
CA VAL A 199 -12.31 11.33 18.09
C VAL A 199 -12.70 11.21 19.56
N ALA A 200 -12.83 12.36 20.22
CA ALA A 200 -13.15 12.43 21.65
C ALA A 200 -14.17 13.56 21.93
N PRO A 201 -15.41 13.46 21.45
CA PRO A 201 -16.39 14.55 21.44
C PRO A 201 -16.92 14.92 22.83
N LEU A 202 -16.69 14.08 23.84
CA LEU A 202 -17.06 14.37 25.23
C LEU A 202 -15.91 14.98 26.05
N THR A 203 -14.71 15.07 25.46
CA THR A 203 -13.53 15.68 26.08
C THR A 203 -12.90 16.69 25.11
N ASP A 204 -11.82 17.34 25.54
CA ASP A 204 -11.02 18.21 24.66
C ASP A 204 -9.75 17.48 24.19
N ASP A 205 -9.74 16.15 24.23
CA ASP A 205 -8.55 15.32 23.92
C ASP A 205 -8.52 14.85 22.46
N GLY A 206 -9.50 15.25 21.64
CA GLY A 206 -9.53 14.92 20.22
C GLY A 206 -8.38 15.58 19.46
N PHE A 207 -7.93 14.97 18.36
CA PHE A 207 -6.87 15.53 17.51
C PHE A 207 -6.87 14.91 16.12
N ILE A 208 -6.31 15.64 15.15
CA ILE A 208 -5.72 15.10 13.92
C ILE A 208 -4.22 15.37 14.01
N ARG A 209 -3.41 14.33 14.09
CA ARG A 209 -1.98 14.45 14.34
C ARG A 209 -1.18 13.60 13.37
N ARG A 210 -0.17 14.21 12.77
CA ARG A 210 0.88 13.52 12.03
C ARG A 210 2.01 13.18 12.99
N TYR A 211 2.59 12.00 12.85
CA TYR A 211 3.80 11.58 13.52
C TYR A 211 4.84 11.30 12.47
N ARG A 212 5.79 12.22 12.31
CA ARG A 212 6.92 12.02 11.41
C ARG A 212 7.86 10.98 11.99
N ASN A 213 8.27 9.99 11.22
CA ASN A 213 9.25 8.98 11.58
C ASN A 213 10.64 9.45 11.17
N ASP A 214 11.47 9.92 12.11
CA ASP A 214 12.87 10.30 11.85
C ASP A 214 13.80 9.06 11.72
N GLY A 215 13.23 7.89 11.42
CA GLY A 215 13.86 6.58 11.38
C GLY A 215 14.18 5.97 12.74
N ASN A 216 14.53 4.67 12.72
CA ASN A 216 14.87 3.87 13.91
C ASN A 216 13.80 3.91 15.03
N GLY A 217 12.52 4.03 14.67
CA GLY A 217 11.40 4.11 15.61
C GLY A 217 11.33 5.41 16.42
N THR A 218 11.92 6.49 15.91
CA THR A 218 11.82 7.82 16.53
C THR A 218 10.71 8.61 15.86
N PHE A 219 9.60 8.84 16.56
CA PHE A 219 8.49 9.63 16.03
C PHE A 219 8.40 11.03 16.64
N VAL A 220 8.06 12.01 15.81
CA VAL A 220 7.79 13.40 16.19
C VAL A 220 6.35 13.76 15.83
N GLY A 221 5.51 13.90 16.85
CA GLY A 221 4.10 14.25 16.70
C GLY A 221 3.85 15.76 16.51
N GLN A 222 3.04 16.12 15.53
CA GLN A 222 2.57 17.48 15.25
C GLN A 222 1.09 17.49 14.87
N ASP A 223 0.30 18.36 15.50
CA ASP A 223 -1.07 18.66 15.04
C ASP A 223 -0.96 19.46 13.74
N ILE A 224 -1.42 18.90 12.62
CA ILE A 224 -1.15 19.45 11.28
C ILE A 224 -2.19 20.46 10.79
N LEU A 225 -3.30 20.62 11.51
CA LEU A 225 -4.42 21.50 11.13
C LEU A 225 -4.72 22.53 12.21
N ASP A 226 -3.72 23.25 12.73
CA ASP A 226 -3.90 24.30 13.76
C ASP A 226 -4.71 23.85 15.01
N SER A 227 -4.59 22.56 15.38
CA SER A 227 -5.34 21.90 16.47
C SER A 227 -6.85 21.75 16.25
N LEU A 228 -7.31 21.70 14.99
CA LEU A 228 -8.66 21.23 14.67
C LEU A 228 -8.89 19.79 15.16
N THR A 229 -10.12 19.51 15.59
CA THR A 229 -10.53 18.16 16.02
C THR A 229 -11.75 17.73 15.24
N VAL A 230 -11.86 16.43 14.97
CA VAL A 230 -13.07 15.84 14.41
C VAL A 230 -13.85 15.19 15.54
N GLU A 231 -15.12 15.55 15.67
CA GLU A 231 -16.01 14.99 16.69
C GLU A 231 -16.83 13.81 16.20
N HIS A 232 -17.09 13.74 14.90
CA HIS A 232 -17.82 12.66 14.24
C HIS A 232 -17.42 12.69 12.77
N GLY A 233 -16.50 11.82 12.37
CA GLY A 233 -15.89 11.87 11.05
C GLY A 233 -14.53 11.20 10.97
N GLU A 234 -13.85 11.40 9.84
CA GLU A 234 -12.59 10.74 9.52
C GLU A 234 -11.61 11.67 8.80
N ALA A 235 -10.35 11.25 8.73
CA ALA A 235 -9.35 11.89 7.89
C ALA A 235 -8.39 10.88 7.24
N GLN A 236 -8.00 11.14 6.00
CA GLN A 236 -7.23 10.22 5.16
C GLN A 236 -6.19 10.98 4.35
N TRP A 237 -5.04 10.34 4.12
CA TRP A 237 -4.06 10.79 3.12
C TRP A 237 -4.63 10.67 1.70
N GLY A 238 -4.12 11.46 0.77
CA GLY A 238 -4.35 11.32 -0.67
C GLY A 238 -3.70 12.48 -1.42
N ASP A 239 -3.24 12.25 -2.64
CA ASP A 239 -2.71 13.30 -3.54
C ASP A 239 -3.82 13.67 -4.53
N TYR A 240 -4.57 14.75 -4.26
CA TYR A 240 -5.77 15.07 -5.05
C TYR A 240 -5.47 15.90 -6.31
N ASP A 241 -4.31 16.56 -6.38
CA ASP A 241 -3.89 17.37 -7.53
C ASP A 241 -2.66 16.81 -8.28
N ALA A 242 -2.27 15.58 -7.95
CA ALA A 242 -1.26 14.76 -8.62
C ALA A 242 0.12 15.43 -8.69
N ASP A 243 0.48 16.17 -7.63
CA ASP A 243 1.75 16.89 -7.54
C ASP A 243 2.85 16.13 -6.77
N GLY A 244 2.48 15.01 -6.15
CA GLY A 244 3.35 14.12 -5.38
C GLY A 244 3.38 14.41 -3.88
N ASP A 245 2.78 15.51 -3.41
CA ASP A 245 2.66 15.82 -2.00
C ASP A 245 1.35 15.24 -1.44
N LEU A 246 1.41 14.51 -0.32
CA LEU A 246 0.19 13.95 0.27
C LEU A 246 -0.64 15.01 0.99
N ASP A 247 -1.88 15.17 0.54
CA ASP A 247 -2.91 16.00 1.14
C ASP A 247 -3.73 15.24 2.19
N VAL A 248 -4.60 15.95 2.91
CA VAL A 248 -5.48 15.35 3.92
C VAL A 248 -6.94 15.66 3.61
N LEU A 249 -7.74 14.62 3.35
CA LEU A 249 -9.19 14.71 3.35
C LEU A 249 -9.71 14.70 4.79
N VAL A 250 -10.66 15.56 5.11
CA VAL A 250 -11.41 15.52 6.37
C VAL A 250 -12.89 15.62 6.08
N ALA A 251 -13.65 14.65 6.59
CA ALA A 251 -15.10 14.64 6.49
C ALA A 251 -15.70 14.47 7.88
N GLY A 252 -16.64 15.35 8.26
CA GLY A 252 -17.32 15.23 9.55
C GLY A 252 -17.65 16.55 10.20
N ASN A 253 -17.99 16.49 11.50
CA ASN A 253 -18.15 17.67 12.33
C ASN A 253 -16.78 18.11 12.90
N ILE A 254 -16.27 19.23 12.39
CA ILE A 254 -14.97 19.79 12.76
C ILE A 254 -15.17 20.86 13.82
N LYS A 255 -14.39 20.80 14.90
CA LYS A 255 -14.24 21.89 15.87
C LYS A 255 -13.16 22.84 15.37
N GLU A 256 -13.58 24.03 14.99
CA GLU A 256 -12.73 25.11 14.49
C GLU A 256 -11.85 25.72 15.60
N ILE A 257 -10.76 26.38 15.23
CA ILE A 257 -9.78 27.01 16.16
C ILE A 257 -10.47 28.00 17.11
N ASP A 258 -11.52 28.69 16.63
CA ASP A 258 -12.31 29.63 17.43
C ASP A 258 -13.32 28.95 18.37
N GLY A 259 -13.34 27.62 18.39
CA GLY A 259 -14.23 26.76 19.17
C GLY A 259 -15.61 26.57 18.57
N THR A 260 -15.86 27.05 17.34
CA THR A 260 -17.11 26.78 16.62
C THR A 260 -17.10 25.39 15.99
N TYR A 261 -18.27 24.92 15.57
CA TYR A 261 -18.44 23.61 14.95
C TYR A 261 -18.97 23.77 13.55
N SER A 262 -18.33 23.09 12.59
CA SER A 262 -18.74 23.07 11.19
C SER A 262 -18.77 21.64 10.67
N LEU A 263 -19.92 21.27 10.11
CA LEU A 263 -20.03 20.06 9.29
C LEU A 263 -19.40 20.35 7.93
N SER A 264 -18.31 19.65 7.61
CA SER A 264 -17.44 19.96 6.47
C SER A 264 -16.97 18.69 5.75
N LEU A 265 -16.89 18.79 4.42
CA LEU A 265 -16.05 17.95 3.57
C LEU A 265 -14.97 18.87 3.02
N ARG A 266 -13.76 18.73 3.54
CA ARG A 266 -12.66 19.68 3.30
C ARG A 266 -11.38 18.92 3.02
N ILE A 267 -10.68 19.35 1.98
CA ILE A 267 -9.32 18.90 1.68
C ILE A 267 -8.38 19.92 2.28
N TYR A 268 -7.28 19.46 2.88
CA TYR A 268 -6.18 20.30 3.30
C TYR A 268 -5.02 20.00 2.38
N ARG A 269 -4.87 20.85 1.36
CA ARG A 269 -3.81 20.70 0.38
C ARG A 269 -2.47 20.93 1.05
N ASN A 270 -1.53 20.03 0.85
CA ASN A 270 -0.17 20.14 1.33
C ASN A 270 0.70 20.85 0.29
N ASP A 271 1.20 22.05 0.60
CA ASP A 271 2.21 22.73 -0.21
C ASP A 271 3.52 22.82 0.62
N ASP A 272 4.44 21.86 0.48
CA ASP A 272 5.69 21.78 1.28
C ASP A 272 5.43 21.88 2.81
N GLU A 273 4.62 20.97 3.37
CA GLU A 273 4.16 20.92 4.77
C GLU A 273 3.26 22.09 5.21
N ASN A 274 2.81 22.94 4.28
CA ASN A 274 1.85 24.00 4.58
C ASN A 274 0.46 23.57 4.12
N TYR A 275 -0.43 23.32 5.07
CA TYR A 275 -1.79 22.87 4.78
C TYR A 275 -2.75 24.04 4.48
N VAL A 276 -3.33 24.04 3.28
CA VAL A 276 -4.30 25.05 2.82
C VAL A 276 -5.69 24.42 2.66
N PRO A 277 -6.73 24.91 3.36
CA PRO A 277 -8.05 24.31 3.28
C PRO A 277 -8.77 24.65 1.96
N LEU A 278 -9.34 23.62 1.35
CA LEU A 278 -10.24 23.66 0.20
C LEU A 278 -11.58 23.03 0.59
N GLU A 279 -12.66 23.81 0.54
CA GLU A 279 -14.01 23.31 0.79
C GLU A 279 -14.53 22.57 -0.46
N VAL A 280 -14.66 21.25 -0.37
CA VAL A 280 -15.26 20.43 -1.43
C VAL A 280 -16.75 20.77 -1.57
N ILE A 281 -17.42 20.92 -0.43
CA ILE A 281 -18.84 21.31 -0.36
C ILE A 281 -18.96 22.64 0.37
N PRO A 282 -19.20 23.76 -0.33
CA PRO A 282 -19.24 25.09 0.27
C PRO A 282 -20.32 25.27 1.36
N CYS A 283 -21.38 24.46 1.34
CA CYS A 283 -22.39 24.43 2.38
C CYS A 283 -23.01 23.03 2.48
N VAL A 284 -22.42 22.17 3.32
CA VAL A 284 -22.87 20.79 3.53
C VAL A 284 -24.36 20.71 3.87
N PRO A 285 -24.91 21.52 4.81
CA PRO A 285 -26.35 21.48 5.10
C PRO A 285 -27.24 22.02 3.98
N CYS A 286 -26.73 22.89 3.10
CA CYS A 286 -27.50 23.41 1.97
C CYS A 286 -27.77 22.33 0.92
N GLU A 287 -26.88 21.35 0.83
CA GLU A 287 -27.07 20.19 -0.04
C GLU A 287 -27.93 19.10 0.58
N GLY A 288 -28.35 19.26 1.84
CA GLY A 288 -29.24 18.32 2.54
C GLY A 288 -28.54 17.34 3.46
N TRP A 289 -27.21 17.40 3.58
CA TRP A 289 -26.45 16.58 4.53
C TRP A 289 -26.65 17.06 5.97
N PHE A 290 -26.94 16.12 6.86
CA PHE A 290 -27.05 16.36 8.30
C PHE A 290 -25.81 15.89 9.05
N ASP A 291 -25.08 14.94 8.47
CA ASP A 291 -23.94 14.27 9.07
C ASP A 291 -23.14 13.60 7.97
N LEU A 292 -21.82 13.56 8.11
CA LEU A 292 -20.89 12.93 7.18
C LEU A 292 -20.17 11.83 7.96
N THR A 293 -20.37 10.58 7.56
CA THR A 293 -19.91 9.42 8.33
C THR A 293 -18.74 8.71 7.69
N ALA A 294 -18.54 8.91 6.38
CA ALA A 294 -17.37 8.45 5.66
C ALA A 294 -17.13 9.29 4.40
N ALA A 295 -15.88 9.46 4.01
CA ALA A 295 -15.41 9.95 2.73
C ALA A 295 -14.10 9.23 2.35
N THR A 296 -14.00 8.75 1.11
CA THR A 296 -12.82 8.01 0.64
C THR A 296 -12.48 8.38 -0.80
N TRP A 297 -11.19 8.31 -1.13
CA TRP A 297 -10.63 8.64 -2.43
C TRP A 297 -10.64 7.45 -3.39
N ALA A 298 -10.87 7.69 -4.67
CA ALA A 298 -10.58 6.77 -5.78
C ALA A 298 -10.66 7.49 -7.12
N ASP A 299 -9.87 7.10 -8.10
CA ASP A 299 -10.12 7.45 -9.51
C ASP A 299 -11.25 6.55 -10.06
N TYR A 300 -12.50 6.99 -9.86
CA TYR A 300 -13.68 6.16 -10.11
C TYR A 300 -14.06 6.10 -11.59
N ASP A 301 -13.82 7.17 -12.35
CA ASP A 301 -14.10 7.21 -13.79
C ASP A 301 -12.87 7.02 -14.69
N SER A 302 -11.74 6.62 -14.08
CA SER A 302 -10.49 6.26 -14.73
C SER A 302 -9.90 7.38 -15.57
N ASP A 303 -9.97 8.61 -15.07
CA ASP A 303 -9.48 9.80 -15.77
C ASP A 303 -8.13 10.32 -15.23
N GLY A 304 -7.62 9.67 -14.18
CA GLY A 304 -6.34 9.97 -13.52
C GLY A 304 -6.45 10.99 -12.39
N ASP A 305 -7.62 11.57 -12.14
CA ASP A 305 -7.86 12.47 -11.02
C ASP A 305 -8.56 11.71 -9.86
N MET A 306 -8.14 11.94 -8.62
CA MET A 306 -8.78 11.29 -7.46
C MET A 306 -10.15 11.91 -7.17
N ASP A 307 -11.22 11.11 -7.22
CA ASP A 307 -12.58 11.47 -6.84
C ASP A 307 -12.88 11.16 -5.37
N ILE A 308 -14.02 11.65 -4.87
CA ILE A 308 -14.48 11.39 -3.50
C ILE A 308 -15.83 10.69 -3.50
N LEU A 309 -15.91 9.51 -2.87
CA LEU A 309 -17.18 8.93 -2.42
C LEU A 309 -17.49 9.38 -1.01
N LEU A 310 -18.54 10.19 -0.87
CA LEU A 310 -19.06 10.65 0.42
C LEU A 310 -20.26 9.81 0.84
N ALA A 311 -20.33 9.46 2.12
CA ALA A 311 -21.50 8.86 2.74
C ALA A 311 -21.88 9.53 4.06
N GLY A 312 -23.17 9.52 4.36
CA GLY A 312 -23.69 10.12 5.59
C GLY A 312 -25.21 10.18 5.66
N ASN A 313 -25.70 10.93 6.65
CA ASN A 313 -27.12 11.13 6.86
C ASN A 313 -27.61 12.30 5.99
N TYR A 314 -28.60 12.03 5.15
CA TYR A 314 -29.14 12.96 4.18
C TYR A 314 -30.64 13.21 4.41
N ASN A 315 -31.05 14.48 4.35
CA ASN A 315 -32.44 14.88 4.41
C ASN A 315 -33.01 15.07 3.00
N SER A 316 -33.81 14.09 2.56
CA SER A 316 -34.51 14.13 1.27
C SER A 316 -35.75 15.03 1.27
N GLY A 317 -36.03 15.72 2.37
CA GLY A 317 -37.19 16.59 2.58
C GLY A 317 -38.42 15.85 3.12
N SER A 318 -38.49 14.53 2.95
CA SER A 318 -39.55 13.66 3.49
C SER A 318 -39.09 12.81 4.68
N GLN A 319 -37.79 12.50 4.76
CA GLN A 319 -37.18 11.70 5.81
C GLN A 319 -35.65 11.95 5.89
N ILE A 320 -35.03 11.43 6.95
CA ILE A 320 -33.57 11.30 7.04
C ILE A 320 -33.21 9.87 6.64
N GLU A 321 -32.36 9.72 5.64
CA GLU A 321 -31.89 8.45 5.08
C GLU A 321 -30.36 8.45 4.99
N GLY A 322 -29.75 7.28 5.04
CA GLY A 322 -28.33 7.16 4.70
C GLY A 322 -28.18 7.27 3.18
N ARG A 323 -27.24 8.09 2.73
CA ARG A 323 -26.98 8.33 1.30
C ARG A 323 -25.49 8.35 1.05
N ALA A 324 -25.10 7.82 -0.10
CA ALA A 324 -23.78 8.02 -0.68
C ALA A 324 -23.88 8.86 -1.97
N ARG A 325 -22.83 9.64 -2.23
CA ARG A 325 -22.69 10.47 -3.43
C ARG A 325 -21.23 10.62 -3.82
N ILE A 326 -20.94 10.48 -5.11
CA ILE A 326 -19.63 10.74 -5.69
C ILE A 326 -19.48 12.24 -5.99
N TYR A 327 -18.29 12.78 -5.74
CA TYR A 327 -17.86 14.10 -6.17
C TYR A 327 -16.69 13.89 -7.12
N THR A 328 -16.91 14.14 -8.41
CA THR A 328 -15.88 13.94 -9.41
C THR A 328 -14.89 15.10 -9.41
N ASN A 329 -13.62 14.79 -9.51
CA ASN A 329 -12.52 15.74 -9.61
C ASN A 329 -12.17 15.94 -11.07
N ILE A 330 -12.04 17.20 -11.49
CA ILE A 330 -11.48 17.52 -12.81
C ILE A 330 -10.49 18.66 -12.62
N GLY A 331 -9.20 18.33 -12.59
CA GLY A 331 -8.11 19.27 -12.38
C GLY A 331 -8.24 20.08 -11.08
N GLY A 332 -8.58 19.41 -9.98
CA GLY A 332 -8.75 19.98 -8.64
C GLY A 332 -10.11 20.64 -8.38
N ILE A 333 -11.09 20.47 -9.28
CA ILE A 333 -12.44 21.03 -9.13
C ILE A 333 -13.44 19.91 -8.91
N PHE A 334 -13.96 19.81 -7.68
CA PHE A 334 -14.95 18.82 -7.30
C PHE A 334 -16.37 19.20 -7.70
N THR A 335 -17.07 18.30 -8.39
CA THR A 335 -18.47 18.45 -8.77
C THR A 335 -19.30 17.26 -8.31
N ALA A 336 -20.41 17.52 -7.62
CA ALA A 336 -21.29 16.46 -7.16
C ALA A 336 -21.96 15.72 -8.34
N ASP A 337 -21.77 14.40 -8.43
CA ASP A 337 -22.55 13.56 -9.34
C ASP A 337 -23.95 13.35 -8.76
N SER A 338 -24.84 14.27 -9.11
CA SER A 338 -26.25 14.23 -8.70
C SER A 338 -27.06 13.13 -9.40
N SER A 339 -26.51 12.47 -10.42
CA SER A 339 -27.17 11.37 -11.13
C SER A 339 -26.94 10.03 -10.45
N ASN A 340 -25.82 9.87 -9.75
CA ASN A 340 -25.44 8.68 -9.01
C ASN A 340 -25.63 8.86 -7.50
N THR A 341 -26.90 8.75 -7.05
CA THR A 341 -27.22 8.77 -5.62
C THR A 341 -27.62 7.39 -5.14
N LEU A 342 -26.88 6.88 -4.16
CA LEU A 342 -27.00 5.49 -3.72
C LEU A 342 -27.42 5.46 -2.25
N PRO A 343 -28.14 4.41 -1.81
CA PRO A 343 -28.40 4.25 -0.40
C PRO A 343 -27.08 3.93 0.31
N ALA A 344 -26.88 4.55 1.47
CA ALA A 344 -25.79 4.22 2.38
C ALA A 344 -26.37 3.81 3.74
N PRO A 345 -25.60 3.14 4.60
CA PRO A 345 -26.04 2.84 5.94
C PRO A 345 -26.27 4.16 6.69
N ARG A 346 -27.26 4.15 7.58
CA ARG A 346 -27.64 5.34 8.34
C ARG A 346 -27.01 5.27 9.72
N ALA A 347 -26.08 6.16 10.03
CA ALA A 347 -25.57 6.30 11.39
C ALA A 347 -26.67 6.87 12.30
N TRP A 348 -27.17 6.10 13.24
CA TRP A 348 -27.94 6.65 14.37
C TRP A 348 -27.56 5.92 15.65
N GLY A 349 -26.58 6.47 16.38
CA GLY A 349 -26.07 5.88 17.62
C GLY A 349 -25.06 4.74 17.42
N ASP A 350 -24.73 4.40 16.18
CA ASP A 350 -23.75 3.36 15.75
C ASP A 350 -23.00 3.91 14.51
N ARG A 351 -21.80 3.35 14.21
CA ARG A 351 -21.01 3.60 12.99
C ARG A 351 -21.83 3.58 11.69
N GLY A 352 -21.64 4.60 10.83
CA GLY A 352 -22.33 4.79 9.54
C GLY A 352 -22.02 3.78 8.43
N GLY A 353 -21.17 2.79 8.71
CA GLY A 353 -20.80 1.71 7.79
C GLY A 353 -19.31 1.59 7.53
N THR A 354 -18.97 0.73 6.58
CA THR A 354 -17.64 0.51 6.02
C THR A 354 -17.75 0.58 4.50
N PHE A 355 -16.74 1.22 3.88
CA PHE A 355 -16.71 1.62 2.47
C PHE A 355 -15.35 1.25 1.87
N SER A 356 -15.35 0.50 0.78
CA SER A 356 -14.12 0.06 0.12
C SER A 356 -14.27 0.12 -1.38
N TRP A 357 -13.23 0.60 -2.05
CA TRP A 357 -13.07 0.51 -3.51
C TRP A 357 -12.44 -0.82 -3.90
N ILE A 358 -12.85 -1.34 -5.06
CA ILE A 358 -12.52 -2.67 -5.54
C ILE A 358 -12.83 -2.73 -7.03
N ASP A 359 -11.99 -3.34 -7.84
CA ASP A 359 -12.37 -3.77 -9.20
C ASP A 359 -12.83 -5.25 -9.09
N ILE A 360 -14.16 -5.50 -9.05
CA ILE A 360 -14.70 -6.85 -8.80
C ILE A 360 -14.72 -7.72 -10.06
N ASP A 361 -14.60 -7.12 -11.24
CA ASP A 361 -14.75 -7.82 -12.51
C ASP A 361 -13.57 -7.69 -13.47
N GLY A 362 -12.53 -6.98 -13.03
CA GLY A 362 -11.25 -6.85 -13.68
C GLY A 362 -11.34 -6.06 -14.98
N ASP A 363 -12.33 -5.17 -15.11
CA ASP A 363 -12.56 -4.38 -16.32
C ASP A 363 -11.85 -3.02 -16.32
N GLY A 364 -11.21 -2.66 -15.20
CA GLY A 364 -10.33 -1.52 -15.07
C GLY A 364 -11.01 -0.24 -14.61
N ASP A 365 -12.28 -0.29 -14.19
CA ASP A 365 -12.92 0.76 -13.40
C ASP A 365 -13.24 0.30 -11.96
N LEU A 366 -13.15 1.24 -11.01
CA LEU A 366 -13.37 0.92 -9.60
C LEU A 366 -14.86 0.81 -9.27
N ASP A 367 -15.24 -0.33 -8.73
CA ASP A 367 -16.48 -0.60 -8.02
C ASP A 367 -16.35 -0.24 -6.55
N TYR A 368 -17.47 -0.30 -5.84
CA TYR A 368 -17.46 -0.04 -4.40
C TYR A 368 -18.38 -0.98 -3.62
N PHE A 369 -17.86 -1.37 -2.47
CA PHE A 369 -18.54 -2.18 -1.46
C PHE A 369 -18.91 -1.31 -0.27
N ILE A 370 -20.17 -1.43 0.17
CA ILE A 370 -20.71 -0.71 1.32
C ILE A 370 -21.44 -1.68 2.24
N ALA A 371 -21.03 -1.73 3.50
CA ALA A 371 -21.71 -2.52 4.52
C ALA A 371 -22.06 -1.70 5.76
N GLY A 372 -23.21 -2.01 6.38
CA GLY A 372 -23.63 -1.35 7.61
C GLY A 372 -25.09 -1.58 7.95
N GLN A 373 -25.65 -0.71 8.79
CA GLN A 373 -27.05 -0.79 9.22
C GLN A 373 -27.96 0.12 8.37
N TYR A 374 -29.05 -0.44 7.86
CA TYR A 374 -30.03 0.24 7.02
C TYR A 374 -31.42 0.18 7.67
N PHE A 375 -32.22 1.24 7.49
CA PHE A 375 -33.62 1.22 7.93
C PHE A 375 -34.46 0.29 7.08
N VAL A 376 -35.28 -0.52 7.74
CA VAL A 376 -36.28 -1.35 7.08
C VAL A 376 -37.47 -0.45 6.69
N PRO A 377 -37.79 -0.26 5.40
CA PRO A 377 -38.92 0.56 4.98
C PRO A 377 -40.24 0.04 5.57
N GLY A 378 -40.97 0.89 6.27
CA GLY A 378 -42.21 0.50 6.96
C GLY A 378 -42.01 -0.33 8.24
N GLY A 379 -40.76 -0.53 8.67
CA GLY A 379 -40.39 -1.33 9.85
C GLY A 379 -40.53 -0.62 11.20
N ASN A 380 -41.17 0.55 11.29
CA ASN A 380 -41.32 1.33 12.54
C ASN A 380 -40.01 1.58 13.31
N GLY A 381 -38.92 1.86 12.58
CA GLY A 381 -37.60 2.13 13.18
C GLY A 381 -36.70 0.90 13.34
N LEU A 382 -37.10 -0.27 12.81
CA LEU A 382 -36.21 -1.41 12.67
C LEU A 382 -35.05 -1.09 11.71
N VAL A 383 -33.87 -1.59 12.08
CA VAL A 383 -32.65 -1.56 11.26
C VAL A 383 -32.18 -2.97 10.97
N GLU A 384 -31.60 -3.19 9.80
CA GLU A 384 -31.01 -4.45 9.37
C GLU A 384 -29.58 -4.23 8.87
N ALA A 385 -28.71 -5.17 9.19
CA ALA A 385 -27.38 -5.30 8.60
C ALA A 385 -27.51 -5.64 7.11
N GLN A 386 -26.95 -4.80 6.24
CA GLN A 386 -26.91 -5.05 4.80
C GLN A 386 -25.50 -4.77 4.26
N MET A 387 -25.17 -5.50 3.19
CA MET A 387 -23.95 -5.36 2.42
C MET A 387 -24.38 -5.18 0.97
N HIS A 388 -23.86 -4.15 0.32
CA HIS A 388 -24.13 -3.84 -1.06
C HIS A 388 -22.82 -3.73 -1.81
N LEU A 389 -22.72 -4.45 -2.91
CA LEU A 389 -21.67 -4.25 -3.91
C LEU A 389 -22.32 -3.52 -5.08
N TYR A 390 -21.67 -2.46 -5.55
CA TYR A 390 -22.13 -1.67 -6.66
C TYR A 390 -21.09 -1.69 -7.75
N ARG A 391 -21.48 -2.30 -8.87
CA ARG A 391 -20.64 -2.33 -10.05
C ARG A 391 -20.70 -0.99 -10.80
N ASN A 392 -19.55 -0.44 -11.13
CA ASN A 392 -19.40 0.63 -12.10
C ASN A 392 -19.49 0.03 -13.51
N ASP A 393 -20.32 0.62 -14.37
CA ASP A 393 -20.47 0.20 -15.76
C ASP A 393 -20.05 1.36 -16.70
N THR A 394 -19.34 2.34 -16.15
CA THR A 394 -18.98 3.56 -16.87
C THR A 394 -17.76 3.24 -17.70
N PRO A 395 -17.81 3.31 -19.04
CA PRO A 395 -16.70 2.89 -19.87
C PRO A 395 -15.51 3.86 -19.73
N GLY A 396 -14.61 3.56 -18.81
CA GLY A 396 -13.22 4.00 -18.81
C GLY A 396 -12.41 3.12 -19.76
N GLN A 397 -11.32 3.65 -20.31
CA GLN A 397 -10.28 2.82 -20.92
C GLN A 397 -9.02 3.13 -20.13
N ASN A 398 -8.86 2.52 -18.97
CA ASN A 398 -7.63 2.58 -18.22
C ASN A 398 -6.65 1.55 -18.78
N SER A 399 -5.48 1.98 -19.27
CA SER A 399 -4.46 1.03 -19.72
C SER A 399 -3.45 0.83 -18.60
N ALA A 400 -3.22 -0.42 -18.19
CA ALA A 400 -2.22 -0.70 -17.16
C ALA A 400 -0.87 0.02 -17.40
N PRO A 401 -0.23 0.57 -16.34
CA PRO A 401 1.03 1.28 -16.44
C PRO A 401 2.13 0.49 -17.12
N THR A 402 3.10 1.21 -17.70
CA THR A 402 4.31 0.56 -18.23
C THR A 402 5.21 0.02 -17.13
N ALA A 403 6.02 -1.01 -17.43
CA ALA A 403 6.95 -1.56 -16.46
C ALA A 403 8.02 -0.51 -16.05
N PRO A 404 8.32 -0.36 -14.75
CA PRO A 404 9.44 0.45 -14.29
C PRO A 404 10.77 0.00 -14.93
N SER A 405 11.70 0.94 -15.12
CA SER A 405 12.98 0.64 -15.79
C SER A 405 14.17 1.17 -15.01
N GLY A 406 15.40 0.83 -15.42
CA GLY A 406 16.59 1.38 -14.79
C GLY A 406 16.79 0.96 -13.32
N LEU A 407 16.30 -0.23 -12.93
CA LEU A 407 16.42 -0.77 -11.58
C LEU A 407 17.88 -0.84 -11.13
N ILE A 408 18.16 -0.24 -9.98
CA ILE A 408 19.47 -0.20 -9.33
C ILE A 408 19.30 -0.71 -7.89
N SER A 409 20.24 -1.51 -7.42
CA SER A 409 20.36 -1.92 -6.02
C SER A 409 21.74 -1.53 -5.51
N MET A 410 21.80 -0.61 -4.55
CA MET A 410 23.02 -0.10 -3.97
C MET A 410 23.16 -0.57 -2.52
N VAL A 411 23.95 -1.62 -2.33
CA VAL A 411 24.30 -2.12 -0.99
C VAL A 411 25.38 -1.23 -0.37
N GLN A 412 25.07 -0.63 0.76
CA GLN A 412 25.96 0.26 1.50
C GLN A 412 26.88 -0.52 2.47
N PRO A 413 28.00 0.09 2.94
CA PRO A 413 28.94 -0.58 3.85
C PRO A 413 28.36 -0.97 5.22
N ASP A 414 27.27 -0.33 5.65
CA ASP A 414 26.54 -0.62 6.88
C ASP A 414 25.44 -1.68 6.69
N SER A 415 25.32 -2.25 5.48
CA SER A 415 24.30 -3.25 5.10
C SER A 415 22.90 -2.68 4.83
N THR A 416 22.73 -1.36 4.78
CA THR A 416 21.53 -0.76 4.19
C THR A 416 21.55 -0.94 2.67
N VAL A 417 20.37 -0.96 2.04
CA VAL A 417 20.24 -1.13 0.59
C VAL A 417 19.31 -0.08 0.03
N LEU A 418 19.84 0.79 -0.82
CA LEU A 418 19.01 1.71 -1.59
C LEU A 418 18.60 1.04 -2.89
N LEU A 419 17.30 0.82 -3.05
CA LEU A 419 16.68 0.45 -4.32
C LEU A 419 16.28 1.74 -5.04
N SER A 420 16.45 1.81 -6.36
CA SER A 420 15.98 2.96 -7.13
C SER A 420 15.62 2.55 -8.56
N TRP A 421 14.67 3.25 -9.15
CA TRP A 421 14.18 3.00 -10.51
C TRP A 421 13.90 4.30 -11.27
N ILE A 422 13.67 4.16 -12.57
CA ILE A 422 13.11 5.21 -13.40
C ILE A 422 11.59 5.02 -13.39
N PRO A 423 10.81 6.08 -13.07
CA PRO A 423 9.37 5.98 -12.97
C PRO A 423 8.72 5.41 -14.24
N ALA A 424 7.61 4.71 -14.03
CA ALA A 424 6.75 4.25 -15.10
C ALA A 424 6.03 5.43 -15.78
N GLY A 425 5.47 5.15 -16.95
CA GLY A 425 4.51 6.03 -17.60
C GLY A 425 3.17 5.33 -17.78
N ASP A 426 2.12 6.12 -17.83
CA ASP A 426 0.73 5.69 -17.89
C ASP A 426 -0.09 6.58 -18.85
N ASP A 427 -1.32 6.18 -19.18
CA ASP A 427 -2.18 6.95 -20.08
C ASP A 427 -3.02 8.04 -19.37
N HIS A 428 -3.39 7.84 -18.11
CA HIS A 428 -4.18 8.80 -17.32
C HIS A 428 -3.45 9.28 -16.06
N THR A 429 -2.84 8.38 -15.30
CA THR A 429 -2.15 8.73 -14.05
C THR A 429 -0.79 9.38 -14.33
N PRO A 430 -0.52 10.61 -13.87
CA PRO A 430 0.79 11.23 -14.05
C PRO A 430 1.89 10.42 -13.38
N SER A 431 3.09 10.40 -13.96
CA SER A 431 4.22 9.63 -13.41
C SER A 431 4.65 10.03 -11.98
N ALA A 432 4.25 11.22 -11.53
CA ALA A 432 4.49 11.72 -10.18
C ALA A 432 3.48 11.18 -9.15
N ALA A 433 2.31 10.74 -9.61
CA ALA A 433 1.25 10.16 -8.78
C ALA A 433 1.19 8.62 -8.88
N LEU A 434 1.98 8.01 -9.78
CA LEU A 434 2.11 6.55 -9.84
C LEU A 434 2.78 6.04 -8.56
N THR A 435 2.11 5.10 -7.92
CA THR A 435 2.63 4.34 -6.78
C THR A 435 3.18 3.00 -7.26
N TYR A 436 3.76 2.22 -6.33
CA TYR A 436 4.41 0.97 -6.71
C TYR A 436 4.12 -0.15 -5.72
N ASP A 437 3.99 -1.36 -6.24
CA ASP A 437 4.14 -2.59 -5.49
C ASP A 437 5.59 -3.06 -5.58
N LEU A 438 6.32 -2.92 -4.47
CA LEU A 438 7.67 -3.41 -4.27
C LEU A 438 7.60 -4.69 -3.44
N ASP A 439 7.93 -5.86 -3.98
CA ASP A 439 8.07 -7.08 -3.18
C ASP A 439 9.53 -7.48 -3.05
N LEU A 440 9.91 -8.07 -1.92
CA LEU A 440 11.27 -8.55 -1.66
C LEU A 440 11.26 -10.06 -1.48
N PHE A 441 12.35 -10.73 -1.86
CA PHE A 441 12.52 -12.16 -1.70
C PHE A 441 13.93 -12.46 -1.25
N ARG A 442 14.10 -13.18 -0.15
CA ARG A 442 15.37 -13.66 0.36
C ARG A 442 15.54 -15.14 0.10
N ASN A 443 16.55 -15.48 -0.70
CA ASN A 443 16.88 -16.85 -1.13
C ASN A 443 15.68 -17.57 -1.78
N GLY A 444 14.82 -16.83 -2.48
CA GLY A 444 13.62 -17.35 -3.13
C GLY A 444 12.42 -17.55 -2.21
N VAL A 445 12.47 -17.04 -0.97
CA VAL A 445 11.34 -16.93 -0.04
C VAL A 445 10.96 -15.45 0.04
N PRO A 446 9.70 -15.04 -0.01
CA PRO A 446 9.33 -13.64 0.13
C PRO A 446 9.85 -13.03 1.46
N VAL A 447 10.06 -11.71 1.45
CA VAL A 447 10.36 -10.83 2.59
C VAL A 447 9.43 -9.63 2.38
N VAL A 448 8.79 -9.17 3.45
CA VAL A 448 7.57 -8.38 3.30
C VAL A 448 7.88 -6.93 2.88
N PHE A 449 6.94 -6.38 2.13
CA PHE A 449 6.66 -4.95 2.04
C PHE A 449 5.13 -4.78 2.12
N PRO A 450 4.62 -3.81 2.89
CA PRO A 450 3.21 -3.73 3.23
C PRO A 450 2.32 -3.45 2.02
N ARG A 451 1.49 -4.40 1.57
CA ARG A 451 0.34 -4.08 0.71
C ARG A 451 -0.70 -3.31 1.52
N ARG A 452 -0.90 -2.04 1.17
CA ARG A 452 -2.01 -1.24 1.67
C ARG A 452 -3.20 -1.46 0.74
N LEU A 453 -4.32 -1.91 1.28
CA LEU A 453 -5.61 -1.81 0.60
C LEU A 453 -6.53 -0.91 1.44
N PRO A 454 -7.32 0.00 0.84
CA PRO A 454 -7.43 0.34 -0.56
C PRO A 454 -6.69 1.66 -0.82
N GLU A 455 -5.40 1.60 -1.13
CA GLU A 455 -4.67 2.67 -1.82
C GLU A 455 -3.84 2.01 -2.92
N PRO A 456 -3.55 2.68 -4.04
CA PRO A 456 -2.79 2.07 -5.10
C PRO A 456 -1.36 1.84 -4.60
N GLY A 457 -0.83 0.63 -4.81
CA GLY A 457 0.55 0.28 -4.46
C GLY A 457 0.79 0.05 -2.95
N ASN A 458 1.93 -0.55 -2.67
CA ASN A 458 2.40 -0.93 -1.33
C ASN A 458 3.46 0.07 -0.79
N VAL A 459 4.05 0.86 -1.68
CA VAL A 459 4.86 2.05 -1.39
C VAL A 459 4.27 3.28 -2.08
N SER A 460 4.48 4.45 -1.47
CA SER A 460 3.99 5.75 -1.97
C SER A 460 4.55 6.10 -3.37
N ALA A 461 4.22 7.30 -3.87
CA ALA A 461 4.68 7.78 -5.17
C ALA A 461 6.18 8.18 -5.18
N VAL A 462 7.05 7.19 -4.96
CA VAL A 462 8.50 7.33 -4.80
C VAL A 462 9.26 6.70 -5.98
N ASN A 463 10.57 6.99 -6.07
CA ASN A 463 11.45 6.44 -7.11
C ASN A 463 12.64 5.67 -6.55
N ASP A 464 12.73 5.61 -5.24
CA ASP A 464 13.72 4.88 -4.48
C ASP A 464 13.18 4.47 -3.11
N TRP A 465 13.81 3.45 -2.52
CA TRP A 465 13.44 2.93 -1.21
C TRP A 465 14.68 2.41 -0.47
N LEU A 466 14.84 2.80 0.78
CA LEU A 466 15.96 2.38 1.63
C LEU A 466 15.54 1.25 2.55
N LEU A 467 16.12 0.08 2.32
CA LEU A 467 15.98 -1.08 3.19
C LEU A 467 17.05 -1.06 4.28
N THR A 468 16.64 -1.33 5.51
CA THR A 468 17.53 -1.40 6.68
C THR A 468 17.44 -2.75 7.37
N ALA A 469 18.34 -3.00 8.33
CA ALA A 469 18.38 -4.19 9.18
C ALA A 469 18.31 -5.59 8.49
N LEU A 470 18.43 -5.65 7.16
CA LEU A 470 18.28 -6.88 6.39
C LEU A 470 19.30 -7.95 6.81
N PRO A 471 18.84 -9.17 7.13
CA PRO A 471 19.74 -10.27 7.41
C PRO A 471 20.62 -10.66 6.20
N ALA A 472 21.77 -11.31 6.44
CA ALA A 472 22.62 -11.76 5.33
C ALA A 472 21.91 -12.77 4.40
N GLY A 473 21.96 -12.57 3.09
CA GLY A 473 21.22 -13.38 2.12
C GLY A 473 21.39 -12.90 0.69
N GLN A 474 20.95 -13.72 -0.28
CA GLN A 474 20.67 -13.25 -1.63
C GLN A 474 19.24 -12.73 -1.66
N TYR A 475 19.07 -11.54 -2.23
CA TYR A 475 17.77 -10.91 -2.37
C TYR A 475 17.42 -10.75 -3.85
N GLU A 476 16.16 -11.00 -4.17
CA GLU A 476 15.50 -10.64 -5.42
C GLU A 476 14.37 -9.66 -5.02
N TRP A 477 14.10 -8.65 -5.83
CA TRP A 477 12.97 -7.75 -5.58
C TRP A 477 12.20 -7.53 -6.86
N THR A 478 10.89 -7.47 -6.76
CA THR A 478 9.97 -7.16 -7.84
C THR A 478 9.42 -5.75 -7.66
N LEU A 479 9.13 -5.09 -8.78
CA LEU A 479 8.53 -3.77 -8.78
C LEU A 479 7.48 -3.69 -9.87
N GLN A 480 6.27 -3.32 -9.50
CA GLN A 480 5.14 -3.10 -10.40
C GLN A 480 4.60 -1.69 -10.15
N ALA A 481 4.35 -0.93 -11.22
CA ALA A 481 3.68 0.38 -11.08
C ALA A 481 2.17 0.16 -10.98
N VAL A 482 1.51 0.93 -10.12
CA VAL A 482 0.06 0.90 -9.91
C VAL A 482 -0.48 2.32 -10.14
N ASP A 483 -1.56 2.42 -10.91
CA ASP A 483 -2.23 3.70 -11.19
C ASP A 483 -3.33 4.02 -10.17
N ALA A 484 -3.91 5.22 -10.28
CA ALA A 484 -4.95 5.73 -9.38
C ALA A 484 -6.25 4.89 -9.39
N ALA A 485 -6.50 4.14 -10.47
CA ALA A 485 -7.62 3.22 -10.64
C ALA A 485 -7.26 1.76 -10.23
N TYR A 486 -6.12 1.59 -9.55
CA TYR A 486 -5.62 0.35 -8.94
C TYR A 486 -5.19 -0.72 -9.96
N THR A 487 -4.98 -0.32 -11.21
CA THR A 487 -4.51 -1.24 -12.23
C THR A 487 -2.98 -1.36 -12.18
N GLY A 488 -2.51 -2.58 -11.95
CA GLY A 488 -1.09 -2.91 -11.92
C GLY A 488 -0.49 -3.17 -13.31
N GLY A 489 0.66 -2.56 -13.59
CA GLY A 489 1.46 -2.76 -14.81
C GLY A 489 2.24 -4.09 -14.85
N PRO A 490 3.11 -4.32 -15.84
CA PRO A 490 4.01 -5.47 -15.82
C PRO A 490 5.13 -5.33 -14.78
N THR A 491 5.47 -6.42 -14.10
CA THR A 491 6.53 -6.46 -13.09
C THR A 491 7.95 -6.38 -13.68
N ALA A 492 8.80 -5.56 -13.06
CA ALA A 492 10.26 -5.54 -13.24
C ALA A 492 10.95 -6.22 -12.05
N ALA A 493 12.19 -6.68 -12.21
CA ALA A 493 12.91 -7.37 -11.13
C ALA A 493 14.39 -6.97 -11.05
N GLY A 494 14.92 -6.93 -9.83
CA GLY A 494 16.32 -6.71 -9.51
C GLY A 494 16.86 -7.69 -8.47
N GLU A 495 18.17 -7.66 -8.22
CA GLU A 495 18.83 -8.55 -7.26
C GLU A 495 19.95 -7.84 -6.48
N PHE A 496 20.15 -8.22 -5.22
CA PHE A 496 21.30 -7.81 -4.42
C PHE A 496 21.73 -8.88 -3.39
N ILE A 497 22.83 -8.65 -2.68
CA ILE A 497 23.35 -9.58 -1.67
C ILE A 497 23.79 -8.78 -0.44
N ILE A 498 23.30 -9.20 0.73
CA ILE A 498 23.75 -8.68 2.03
C ILE A 498 24.71 -9.66 2.69
N GLY A 499 25.86 -9.15 3.14
CA GLY A 499 26.90 -9.92 3.83
C GLY A 499 27.65 -10.94 2.93
N ASN A 500 28.46 -11.78 3.57
CA ASN A 500 28.96 -13.01 2.95
C ASN A 500 28.06 -14.15 3.43
N PRO A 501 27.20 -14.75 2.58
CA PRO A 501 26.35 -15.86 3.00
C PRO A 501 27.22 -17.05 3.40
N THR A 502 27.43 -17.25 4.71
CA THR A 502 28.25 -18.36 5.20
C THR A 502 27.43 -19.65 5.21
N ALA A 503 27.76 -20.53 4.27
CA ALA A 503 27.65 -21.99 4.31
C ALA A 503 26.25 -22.64 4.10
N LEU A 504 25.76 -22.57 2.87
CA LEU A 504 25.26 -23.78 2.18
C LEU A 504 26.06 -23.94 0.87
N GLU A 505 26.40 -25.19 0.53
CA GLU A 505 27.35 -25.63 -0.51
C GLU A 505 27.51 -24.67 -1.72
N PRO A 506 28.75 -24.30 -2.12
CA PRO A 506 28.97 -23.31 -3.15
C PRO A 506 28.44 -23.79 -4.50
N VAL A 507 27.33 -23.21 -4.94
CA VAL A 507 27.04 -23.18 -6.38
C VAL A 507 28.06 -22.21 -6.98
N ASP A 508 29.11 -22.76 -7.58
CA ASP A 508 30.14 -22.01 -8.28
C ASP A 508 29.51 -21.17 -9.41
N ARG A 509 29.21 -19.90 -9.11
CA ARG A 509 28.71 -18.88 -10.05
C ARG A 509 29.83 -18.25 -10.88
N ARG A 510 31.03 -18.83 -10.91
CA ARG A 510 32.00 -18.46 -11.95
C ARG A 510 31.42 -18.87 -13.31
N PRO A 511 31.56 -18.02 -14.35
CA PRO A 511 31.23 -18.43 -15.70
C PRO A 511 31.90 -19.78 -15.99
N ARG A 512 31.17 -20.81 -16.42
CA ARG A 512 31.81 -22.12 -16.71
C ARG A 512 32.52 -22.16 -18.06
N SER A 513 32.34 -21.10 -18.85
CA SER A 513 32.87 -21.00 -20.21
C SER A 513 33.21 -19.53 -20.54
N TYR A 514 34.03 -19.36 -21.56
CA TYR A 514 34.32 -18.06 -22.12
C TYR A 514 33.14 -17.57 -22.97
N THR A 515 32.63 -16.36 -22.70
CA THR A 515 31.64 -15.70 -23.57
C THR A 515 32.16 -14.34 -24.01
N PHE A 516 31.70 -13.86 -25.17
CA PHE A 516 31.92 -12.50 -25.63
C PHE A 516 30.64 -12.08 -26.34
N GLU A 517 29.91 -11.16 -25.73
CA GLU A 517 28.58 -10.72 -26.14
C GLU A 517 28.65 -9.63 -27.19
N LYS A 518 27.53 -9.36 -27.87
CA LYS A 518 27.45 -8.24 -28.80
C LYS A 518 27.57 -6.94 -28.01
N ASN A 519 28.26 -5.97 -28.57
CA ASN A 519 28.38 -4.65 -27.97
C ASN A 519 27.03 -3.90 -27.98
N TYR A 520 26.81 -3.08 -26.95
CA TYR A 520 25.65 -2.20 -26.86
C TYR A 520 26.08 -0.76 -26.54
N PRO A 521 25.55 0.26 -27.24
CA PRO A 521 24.72 0.14 -28.45
C PRO A 521 25.50 -0.43 -29.66
N ASN A 522 24.80 -0.98 -30.67
CA ASN A 522 25.35 -1.31 -32.00
C ASN A 522 24.24 -1.26 -33.07
N PRO A 523 24.29 -0.34 -34.06
CA PRO A 523 25.33 0.67 -34.29
C PRO A 523 25.47 1.67 -33.14
N PHE A 524 26.64 2.29 -33.00
CA PHE A 524 26.96 3.19 -31.87
C PHE A 524 27.49 4.55 -32.32
N ASN A 525 27.34 5.58 -31.47
CA ASN A 525 27.85 6.94 -31.72
C ASN A 525 28.12 7.70 -30.40
N PRO A 526 29.37 8.12 -30.09
CA PRO A 526 30.63 7.52 -30.52
C PRO A 526 31.10 6.40 -29.58
N GLU A 527 30.28 5.99 -28.60
CA GLU A 527 30.69 5.05 -27.54
C GLU A 527 29.85 3.78 -27.52
N THR A 528 30.48 2.67 -27.14
CA THR A 528 29.84 1.36 -26.98
C THR A 528 30.52 0.55 -25.88
N THR A 529 29.81 -0.41 -25.30
CA THR A 529 30.35 -1.28 -24.25
C THR A 529 30.42 -2.73 -24.72
N PHE A 530 31.53 -3.39 -24.42
CA PHE A 530 31.79 -4.80 -24.68
C PHE A 530 31.70 -5.61 -23.40
N SER A 531 30.85 -6.64 -23.38
CA SER A 531 30.68 -7.56 -22.24
C SER A 531 31.26 -8.94 -22.56
N PHE A 532 32.03 -9.53 -21.64
CA PHE A 532 32.57 -10.89 -21.79
C PHE A 532 32.77 -11.59 -20.45
N ALA A 533 32.72 -12.92 -20.46
CA ALA A 533 32.91 -13.75 -19.28
C ALA A 533 34.19 -14.58 -19.36
N LEU A 534 34.89 -14.71 -18.23
CA LEU A 534 36.08 -15.53 -18.07
C LEU A 534 35.84 -16.60 -16.99
N PRO A 535 36.04 -17.89 -17.29
CA PRO A 535 35.86 -18.94 -16.29
C PRO A 535 36.95 -18.98 -15.22
N GLU A 536 38.12 -18.45 -15.53
CA GLU A 536 39.28 -18.45 -14.66
C GLU A 536 40.14 -17.22 -14.88
N ARG A 537 41.06 -16.96 -13.93
CA ARG A 537 42.04 -15.88 -14.06
C ARG A 537 42.97 -16.18 -15.23
N THR A 538 42.94 -15.35 -16.27
CA THR A 538 43.74 -15.58 -17.48
C THR A 538 44.21 -14.28 -18.11
N TYR A 539 45.14 -14.39 -19.06
CA TYR A 539 45.55 -13.26 -19.89
C TYR A 539 44.48 -12.96 -20.95
N VAL A 540 44.13 -11.69 -21.08
CA VAL A 540 43.12 -11.19 -22.01
C VAL A 540 43.69 -10.06 -22.85
N GLU A 541 43.49 -10.15 -24.16
CA GLU A 541 43.69 -9.07 -25.12
C GLU A 541 42.35 -8.77 -25.80
N LEU A 542 41.80 -7.56 -25.60
CA LEU A 542 40.63 -7.07 -26.32
C LEU A 542 41.10 -5.96 -27.26
N ALA A 543 41.08 -6.22 -28.56
CA ALA A 543 41.68 -5.35 -29.57
C ALA A 543 40.70 -5.02 -30.70
N VAL A 544 40.74 -3.78 -31.18
CA VAL A 544 39.92 -3.26 -32.28
C VAL A 544 40.76 -3.16 -33.55
N TYR A 545 40.21 -3.61 -34.67
CA TYR A 545 40.83 -3.63 -36.00
C TYR A 545 39.94 -2.93 -37.02
N ASN A 546 40.55 -2.30 -38.03
CA ASN A 546 39.81 -1.76 -39.18
C ASN A 546 39.53 -2.83 -40.24
N LEU A 547 38.81 -2.48 -41.31
CA LEU A 547 38.49 -3.39 -42.44
C LEU A 547 39.73 -3.98 -43.14
N ASN A 548 40.88 -3.31 -43.07
CA ASN A 548 42.15 -3.79 -43.63
C ASN A 548 42.91 -4.71 -42.65
N GLY A 549 42.33 -5.03 -41.50
CA GLY A 549 42.96 -5.85 -40.46
C GLY A 549 44.06 -5.14 -39.67
N GLN A 550 44.20 -3.82 -39.80
CA GLN A 550 45.17 -3.05 -39.03
C GLN A 550 44.63 -2.79 -37.62
N LEU A 551 45.48 -2.98 -36.61
CA LEU A 551 45.17 -2.68 -35.21
C LEU A 551 44.92 -1.18 -35.05
N VAL A 552 43.74 -0.83 -34.54
CA VAL A 552 43.33 0.55 -34.22
C VAL A 552 43.68 0.87 -32.78
N THR A 553 43.24 0.02 -31.84
CA THR A 553 43.55 0.19 -30.41
C THR A 553 43.43 -1.14 -29.66
N ARG A 554 44.05 -1.20 -28.47
CA ARG A 554 43.84 -2.28 -27.49
C ARG A 554 43.07 -1.70 -26.31
N LEU A 555 41.89 -2.23 -26.07
CA LEU A 555 41.03 -1.86 -24.95
C LEU A 555 41.48 -2.56 -23.67
N ILE A 556 41.95 -3.81 -23.80
CA ILE A 556 42.55 -4.59 -22.70
C ILE A 556 43.79 -5.29 -23.22
N ASN A 557 44.84 -5.34 -22.39
CA ASN A 557 46.03 -6.13 -22.62
C ASN A 557 46.69 -6.52 -21.28
N GLY A 558 46.20 -7.56 -20.61
CA GLY A 558 46.68 -7.94 -19.27
C GLY A 558 45.98 -9.15 -18.66
N ILE A 559 46.36 -9.51 -17.43
CA ILE A 559 45.73 -10.62 -16.68
C ILE A 559 44.51 -10.11 -15.94
N LEU A 560 43.35 -10.72 -16.19
CA LEU A 560 42.10 -10.43 -15.50
C LEU A 560 41.68 -11.62 -14.62
N PRO A 561 40.99 -11.39 -13.48
CA PRO A 561 40.37 -12.46 -12.70
C PRO A 561 39.23 -13.14 -13.50
N GLY A 562 38.89 -14.38 -13.13
CA GLY A 562 37.67 -15.03 -13.63
C GLY A 562 36.44 -14.27 -13.14
N GLY A 563 35.41 -14.16 -13.99
CA GLY A 563 34.22 -13.35 -13.74
C GLY A 563 33.70 -12.67 -15.02
N LEU A 564 32.68 -11.83 -14.85
CA LEU A 564 32.14 -10.97 -15.91
C LEU A 564 32.95 -9.67 -15.99
N HIS A 565 33.18 -9.19 -17.21
CA HIS A 565 33.95 -7.99 -17.49
C HIS A 565 33.22 -7.13 -18.51
N GLN A 566 33.20 -5.82 -18.28
CA GLN A 566 32.70 -4.82 -19.22
C GLN A 566 33.77 -3.80 -19.57
N VAL A 567 33.82 -3.41 -20.84
CA VAL A 567 34.82 -2.47 -21.35
C VAL A 567 34.15 -1.46 -22.27
N ARG A 568 34.16 -0.21 -21.85
CA ARG A 568 33.71 0.92 -22.68
C ARG A 568 34.77 1.26 -23.71
N TRP A 569 34.34 1.41 -24.97
CA TRP A 569 35.15 1.94 -26.05
C TRP A 569 34.56 3.24 -26.55
N ASP A 570 35.36 4.30 -26.46
CA ASP A 570 35.08 5.59 -27.08
C ASP A 570 35.84 5.72 -28.41
N ALA A 571 35.08 5.82 -29.50
CA ALA A 571 35.59 5.91 -30.86
C ALA A 571 35.62 7.36 -31.40
N ARG A 572 35.55 8.38 -30.53
CA ARG A 572 35.70 9.79 -30.92
C ARG A 572 37.00 9.99 -31.72
N GLY A 573 36.86 10.49 -32.94
CA GLY A 573 37.97 10.72 -33.87
C GLY A 573 38.19 9.63 -34.94
N LEU A 574 37.46 8.51 -34.88
CA LEU A 574 37.47 7.49 -35.93
C LEU A 574 36.44 7.82 -37.04
N ALA A 575 36.57 7.19 -38.21
CA ALA A 575 35.65 7.37 -39.33
C ALA A 575 34.43 6.44 -39.18
N SER A 576 33.24 6.88 -39.59
CA SER A 576 32.06 6.01 -39.61
C SER A 576 32.32 4.78 -40.49
N GLY A 577 31.87 3.61 -40.05
CA GLY A 577 32.13 2.35 -40.74
C GLY A 577 32.18 1.15 -39.80
N THR A 578 32.48 -0.01 -40.37
CA THR A 578 32.56 -1.27 -39.63
C THR A 578 33.99 -1.50 -39.12
N TYR A 579 34.08 -1.85 -37.84
CA TYR A 579 35.30 -2.27 -37.15
C TYR A 579 35.16 -3.71 -36.68
N PHE A 580 36.27 -4.41 -36.48
CA PHE A 580 36.28 -5.75 -35.91
C PHE A 580 36.92 -5.72 -34.53
N VAL A 581 36.22 -6.22 -33.53
CA VAL A 581 36.73 -6.33 -32.16
C VAL A 581 36.98 -7.79 -31.85
N ARG A 582 38.19 -8.09 -31.36
CA ARG A 582 38.64 -9.44 -31.06
C ARG A 582 39.00 -9.55 -29.59
N LEU A 583 38.34 -10.46 -28.90
CA LEU A 583 38.73 -10.94 -27.58
C LEU A 583 39.61 -12.18 -27.77
N SER A 584 40.82 -12.15 -27.22
CA SER A 584 41.77 -13.25 -27.25
C SER A 584 42.28 -13.57 -25.85
N THR A 585 42.22 -14.85 -25.48
CA THR A 585 42.82 -15.44 -24.28
C THR A 585 43.67 -16.64 -24.69
N ALA A 586 44.35 -17.29 -23.74
CA ALA A 586 45.12 -18.51 -24.02
C ALA A 586 44.27 -19.67 -24.55
N ALA A 587 42.98 -19.74 -24.17
CA ALA A 587 42.08 -20.85 -24.48
C ALA A 587 40.87 -20.46 -25.36
N TYR A 588 40.65 -19.17 -25.60
CA TYR A 588 39.48 -18.67 -26.32
C TYR A 588 39.85 -17.50 -27.25
N THR A 589 39.27 -17.46 -28.44
CA THR A 589 39.33 -16.27 -29.30
C THR A 589 38.02 -16.10 -30.04
N ARG A 590 37.43 -14.90 -29.95
CA ARG A 590 36.21 -14.55 -30.69
C ARG A 590 36.33 -13.14 -31.26
N THR A 591 35.94 -12.99 -32.53
CA THR A 591 35.90 -11.70 -33.22
C THR A 591 34.45 -11.35 -33.55
N GLN A 592 34.10 -10.08 -33.42
CA GLN A 592 32.79 -9.54 -33.78
C GLN A 592 32.94 -8.27 -34.61
N SER A 593 31.98 -7.99 -35.48
CA SER A 593 31.89 -6.73 -36.22
C SER A 593 31.02 -5.72 -35.47
N VAL A 594 31.44 -4.47 -35.42
CA VAL A 594 30.72 -3.35 -34.80
C VAL A 594 30.62 -2.18 -35.76
N THR A 595 29.52 -1.44 -35.72
CA THR A 595 29.26 -0.35 -36.68
C THR A 595 29.24 0.99 -35.96
N LEU A 596 30.20 1.86 -36.28
CA LEU A 596 30.23 3.25 -35.81
C LEU A 596 29.45 4.13 -36.78
N LEU A 597 28.43 4.82 -36.28
CA LEU A 597 27.72 5.89 -36.98
C LEU A 597 28.18 7.24 -36.44
N LYS A 598 28.24 8.26 -37.30
CA LYS A 598 28.45 9.65 -36.86
C LYS A 598 27.17 10.41 -36.97
#